data_AF-D9W936-F1
#
_entry.id   AF-D9W936-F1
#
_cell.length_a   1.000
_cell.length_b   1.000
_cell.length_c   1.000
_cell.angle_alpha   90.00
_cell.angle_beta   90.00
_cell.angle_gamma   90.00
#
_symmetry.space_group_name_H-M   'P 1'
#
loop_
_entity.id
_entity.type
_entity.pdbx_description
1 polymer ?
#
loop_
_entity_poly.entity_id
_entity_poly.type
_entity_poly.pdbx_seq_one_letter_code
_entity_poly.pdbx_strand_id
1 'polypeptide(L)'
;MAQGHPRHRGTAPHARHVTKVRTKHTQKPWRKNGRSGIPRPFMDMPRRRRDGTVRSSDAVRVTGPPPWPVPIRRSSPMRKLLRRSAAALAAAASLALMSLTAAPAAQAAPAANHAGMTWTVAEKQADGTIRVSSDPSTNAYQGDTPATAVLPILCLRVTGAPVPASINPDFYHPWARGTVAATPPVSGTRLTSRAAADGICEQYYGPGWREGEHHDGRYGPNLEYGGGWSFWAYGYVPENTRFWTAIDGQPANPWD
;
A
#
# COMPACT_ATOMS: atom_id res chain seq x y z
N MET A 1 82.56 35.20 -24.83
CA MET A 1 81.72 34.03 -25.17
C MET A 1 80.49 34.11 -24.28
N ALA A 2 79.43 34.83 -24.66
CA ALA A 2 78.40 34.47 -25.64
C ALA A 2 77.68 33.16 -25.29
N GLN A 3 76.48 33.29 -24.70
CA GLN A 3 75.30 32.39 -24.70
C GLN A 3 74.39 32.88 -23.55
N GLY A 4 73.12 33.25 -23.67
CA GLY A 4 72.16 33.20 -24.78
C GLY A 4 70.78 32.82 -24.24
N HIS A 5 69.92 33.84 -23.96
CA HIS A 5 68.43 33.85 -24.05
C HIS A 5 67.56 32.76 -23.35
N PRO A 6 66.22 32.83 -23.33
CA PRO A 6 65.27 33.96 -23.28
C PRO A 6 64.16 33.80 -22.20
N ARG A 7 63.39 34.87 -21.98
CA ARG A 7 62.13 34.89 -21.21
C ARG A 7 60.99 34.24 -21.99
N HIS A 8 60.29 33.28 -21.40
CA HIS A 8 59.00 32.78 -21.92
C HIS A 8 57.83 33.47 -21.20
N ARG A 9 57.01 34.15 -22.01
CA ARG A 9 55.61 34.50 -21.73
C ARG A 9 54.70 33.36 -22.21
N GLY A 10 53.62 33.12 -21.48
CA GLY A 10 52.47 32.28 -21.89
C GLY A 10 51.88 31.64 -20.65
N THR A 11 50.56 31.52 -20.43
CA THR A 11 49.36 31.85 -21.20
C THR A 11 48.21 31.67 -20.20
N ALA A 12 47.24 32.58 -20.19
CA ALA A 12 46.05 32.47 -19.35
C ALA A 12 45.12 31.33 -19.85
N PRO A 13 44.41 30.62 -18.95
CA PRO A 13 43.43 29.62 -19.37
C PRO A 13 42.14 30.27 -19.89
N HIS A 14 41.71 29.78 -21.05
CA HIS A 14 40.44 30.08 -21.71
C HIS A 14 39.23 29.83 -20.78
N ALA A 15 38.43 30.87 -20.58
CA ALA A 15 37.06 30.75 -20.09
C ALA A 15 36.19 30.04 -21.13
N ARG A 16 35.61 28.88 -20.78
CA ARG A 16 34.58 28.23 -21.59
C ARG A 16 33.27 28.99 -21.42
N HIS A 17 32.79 29.58 -22.52
CA HIS A 17 31.42 30.03 -22.66
C HIS A 17 30.48 28.81 -22.58
N VAL A 18 29.68 28.73 -21.52
CA VAL A 18 28.50 27.88 -21.47
C VAL A 18 27.35 28.64 -22.12
N THR A 19 27.02 28.27 -23.35
CA THR A 19 25.84 28.77 -24.06
C THR A 19 24.59 28.29 -23.33
N LYS A 20 23.93 29.19 -22.61
CA LYS A 20 22.64 28.95 -21.96
C LYS A 20 21.56 28.87 -23.06
N VAL A 21 21.24 27.66 -23.49
CA VAL A 21 20.08 27.42 -24.37
C VAL A 21 18.81 27.70 -23.57
N ARG A 22 18.28 28.91 -23.72
CA ARG A 22 17.00 29.34 -23.16
C ARG A 22 15.90 28.82 -24.08
N THR A 23 15.41 27.61 -23.83
CA THR A 23 14.15 27.13 -24.41
C THR A 23 13.01 28.01 -23.91
N LYS A 24 12.56 28.93 -24.77
CA LYS A 24 11.30 29.66 -24.58
C LYS A 24 10.16 28.68 -24.87
N HIS A 25 9.60 28.07 -23.83
CA HIS A 25 8.26 27.50 -23.94
C HIS A 25 7.24 28.63 -23.97
N THR A 26 6.75 28.92 -25.18
CA THR A 26 5.56 29.71 -25.41
C THR A 26 4.35 28.93 -24.91
N GLN A 27 3.89 29.26 -23.69
CA GLN A 27 2.55 28.90 -23.24
C GLN A 27 1.53 29.53 -24.18
N LYS A 28 0.81 28.68 -24.94
CA LYS A 28 -0.38 29.10 -25.67
C LYS A 28 -1.51 29.41 -24.68
N PRO A 29 -2.16 30.58 -24.75
CA PRO A 29 -3.31 30.87 -23.92
C PRO A 29 -4.53 30.05 -24.37
N TRP A 30 -5.12 29.32 -23.44
CA TRP A 30 -6.43 28.69 -23.62
C TRP A 30 -7.49 29.78 -23.84
N ARG A 31 -8.11 29.77 -25.02
CA ARG A 31 -9.22 30.62 -25.39
C ARG A 31 -10.45 30.28 -24.55
N LYS A 32 -10.98 31.27 -23.84
CA LYS A 32 -12.36 31.29 -23.35
C LYS A 32 -13.30 31.46 -24.54
N ASN A 33 -14.10 30.44 -24.85
CA ASN A 33 -15.28 30.60 -25.70
C ASN A 33 -16.52 30.47 -24.81
N GLY A 34 -17.17 31.60 -24.58
CA GLY A 34 -18.56 31.67 -24.15
C GLY A 34 -19.45 32.07 -25.33
N ARG A 35 -20.59 31.39 -25.50
CA ARG A 35 -21.89 31.83 -26.06
C ARG A 35 -22.83 30.61 -25.99
N SER A 36 -23.77 30.57 -25.05
CA SER A 36 -25.14 31.14 -25.08
C SER A 36 -26.12 30.33 -25.95
N GLY A 37 -27.12 29.69 -25.33
CA GLY A 37 -28.28 29.10 -26.04
C GLY A 37 -29.13 28.09 -25.24
N ILE A 38 -29.98 28.62 -24.34
CA ILE A 38 -31.19 28.11 -23.61
C ILE A 38 -32.14 27.21 -24.48
N PRO A 39 -33.07 26.31 -23.98
CA PRO A 39 -33.87 26.35 -22.73
C PRO A 39 -34.06 25.06 -21.87
N ARG A 40 -34.72 25.30 -20.72
CA ARG A 40 -35.18 24.43 -19.62
C ARG A 40 -36.17 23.31 -20.04
N PRO A 41 -36.46 22.34 -19.13
CA PRO A 41 -37.59 22.51 -18.20
C PRO A 41 -37.15 22.23 -16.75
N PHE A 42 -37.27 23.16 -15.80
CA PHE A 42 -38.44 23.33 -14.92
C PHE A 42 -39.15 22.00 -14.57
N MET A 43 -38.47 21.14 -13.79
CA MET A 43 -39.17 20.22 -12.90
C MET A 43 -39.38 20.91 -11.56
N ASP A 44 -40.63 21.29 -11.38
CA ASP A 44 -41.26 21.64 -10.12
C ASP A 44 -41.22 20.41 -9.20
N MET A 45 -40.47 20.49 -8.11
CA MET A 45 -40.46 19.48 -7.05
C MET A 45 -41.09 20.10 -5.80
N PRO A 46 -42.16 19.51 -5.26
CA PRO A 46 -42.94 20.12 -4.19
C PRO A 46 -42.15 20.18 -2.88
N ARG A 47 -42.12 21.38 -2.30
CA ARG A 47 -41.79 21.62 -0.89
C ARG A 47 -42.70 20.74 -0.02
N ARG A 48 -42.16 19.64 0.50
CA ARG A 48 -42.77 18.92 1.63
C ARG A 48 -42.56 19.77 2.89
N ARG A 49 -43.56 20.57 3.22
CA ARG A 49 -43.82 20.96 4.61
C ARG A 49 -44.00 19.67 5.42
N ARG A 50 -43.21 19.50 6.47
CA ARG A 50 -43.65 18.73 7.64
C ARG A 50 -43.74 19.70 8.79
N ASP A 51 -44.94 20.26 8.93
CA ASP A 51 -45.44 20.72 10.20
C ASP A 51 -45.53 19.52 11.16
N GLY A 52 -45.24 19.81 12.43
CA GLY A 52 -44.95 18.83 13.45
C GLY A 52 -46.13 18.00 13.90
N THR A 53 -45.80 16.95 14.64
CA THR A 53 -46.60 16.54 15.80
C THR A 53 -45.67 15.86 16.79
N VAL A 54 -45.53 16.51 17.95
CA VAL A 54 -45.04 15.96 19.19
C VAL A 54 -45.95 14.80 19.59
N ARG A 55 -45.37 13.62 19.87
CA ARG A 55 -45.99 12.67 20.80
C ARG A 55 -44.91 12.08 21.69
N SER A 56 -44.75 12.75 22.82
CA SER A 56 -44.29 12.16 24.08
C SER A 56 -45.31 11.10 24.49
N SER A 57 -44.89 9.86 24.72
CA SER A 57 -45.47 8.92 25.69
C SER A 57 -44.53 7.71 25.84
N ASP A 58 -44.27 7.40 27.11
CA ASP A 58 -43.99 6.07 27.65
C ASP A 58 -42.54 5.57 27.70
N ALA A 59 -41.96 5.91 28.86
CA ALA A 59 -40.98 5.12 29.56
C ALA A 59 -41.41 3.65 29.71
N VAL A 60 -40.54 2.73 29.27
CA VAL A 60 -40.40 1.41 29.88
C VAL A 60 -38.94 1.22 30.23
N ARG A 61 -38.63 1.39 31.52
CA ARG A 61 -37.43 0.81 32.12
C ARG A 61 -37.57 -0.71 32.06
N VAL A 62 -36.72 -1.39 31.28
CA VAL A 62 -36.39 -2.79 31.53
C VAL A 62 -34.93 -2.82 31.98
N THR A 63 -34.77 -2.91 33.29
CA THR A 63 -33.56 -3.34 33.97
C THR A 63 -33.33 -4.83 33.70
N GLY A 64 -32.15 -5.20 33.22
CA GLY A 64 -31.68 -6.59 33.29
C GLY A 64 -30.63 -6.97 32.24
N PRO A 65 -29.37 -7.24 32.62
CA PRO A 65 -28.42 -7.92 31.73
C PRO A 65 -28.79 -9.41 31.58
N PRO A 66 -28.70 -10.00 30.38
CA PRO A 66 -28.82 -11.46 30.22
C PRO A 66 -27.57 -12.15 30.80
N PRO A 67 -27.73 -13.34 31.42
CA PRO A 67 -26.60 -14.12 31.91
C PRO A 67 -25.79 -14.73 30.77
N TRP A 68 -24.47 -14.72 30.93
CA TRP A 68 -23.49 -15.40 30.08
C TRP A 68 -23.81 -16.91 29.94
N PRO A 69 -23.71 -17.50 28.74
CA PRO A 69 -23.71 -18.95 28.62
C PRO A 69 -22.39 -19.53 29.15
N VAL A 70 -22.53 -20.42 30.13
CA VAL A 70 -21.49 -21.29 30.70
C VAL A 70 -20.94 -22.24 29.61
N PRO A 71 -19.64 -22.56 29.59
CA PRO A 71 -19.09 -23.54 28.65
C PRO A 71 -19.61 -24.95 28.95
N ILE A 72 -20.32 -25.55 27.98
CA ILE A 72 -20.69 -26.96 28.00
C ILE A 72 -19.45 -27.80 27.73
N ARG A 73 -18.93 -28.41 28.79
CA ARG A 73 -17.90 -29.44 28.79
C ARG A 73 -18.52 -30.74 28.23
N ARG A 74 -18.36 -31.02 26.93
CA ARG A 74 -18.67 -32.34 26.38
C ARG A 74 -17.56 -33.33 26.76
N SER A 75 -17.82 -34.08 27.83
CA SER A 75 -17.16 -35.35 28.14
C SER A 75 -17.59 -36.41 27.13
N SER A 76 -16.68 -36.83 26.26
CA SER A 76 -16.85 -38.04 25.46
C SER A 76 -16.49 -39.28 26.31
N PRO A 77 -17.34 -40.31 26.35
CA PRO A 77 -17.06 -41.52 27.10
C PRO A 77 -16.06 -42.42 26.37
N MET A 78 -15.14 -42.98 27.17
CA MET A 78 -14.33 -44.15 26.88
C MET A 78 -15.14 -45.25 26.19
N ARG A 79 -14.68 -45.71 25.03
CA ARG A 79 -14.83 -47.11 24.61
C ARG A 79 -13.45 -47.72 24.47
N LYS A 80 -13.05 -48.44 25.53
CA LYS A 80 -12.05 -49.49 25.46
C LYS A 80 -12.61 -50.60 24.58
N LEU A 81 -11.87 -51.02 23.55
CA LEU A 81 -11.76 -52.43 23.24
C LEU A 81 -10.37 -52.71 22.67
N LEU A 82 -9.67 -53.58 23.39
CA LEU A 82 -8.38 -54.11 23.04
C LEU A 82 -8.48 -54.95 21.76
N ARG A 83 -7.50 -54.82 20.87
CA ARG A 83 -6.91 -55.98 20.21
C ARG A 83 -5.40 -55.93 20.34
N ARG A 84 -4.91 -56.86 21.16
CA ARG A 84 -3.53 -57.30 21.23
C ARG A 84 -3.19 -58.02 19.92
N SER A 85 -2.12 -57.61 19.27
CA SER A 85 -1.25 -58.52 18.53
C SER A 85 0.19 -58.09 18.81
N ALA A 86 0.90 -58.97 19.50
CA ALA A 86 2.33 -58.86 19.78
C ALA A 86 3.12 -59.66 18.73
N ALA A 87 4.42 -59.36 18.71
CA ALA A 87 5.50 -59.96 17.92
C ALA A 87 5.58 -59.49 16.45
N ALA A 88 6.74 -59.19 15.87
CA ALA A 88 8.09 -59.56 16.25
C ALA A 88 9.11 -58.47 15.87
N LEU A 89 10.27 -58.54 16.54
CA LEU A 89 11.49 -57.82 16.23
C LEU A 89 11.95 -58.04 14.78
N ALA A 90 12.32 -56.95 14.12
CA ALA A 90 13.42 -56.95 13.17
C ALA A 90 14.09 -55.58 13.22
N ALA A 91 15.14 -55.47 14.04
CA ALA A 91 16.08 -54.38 13.97
C ALA A 91 16.91 -54.56 12.70
N ALA A 92 16.51 -53.88 11.62
CA ALA A 92 17.39 -53.62 10.50
C ALA A 92 17.97 -52.22 10.70
N ALA A 93 19.18 -52.17 11.25
CA ALA A 93 20.02 -50.99 11.26
C ALA A 93 20.45 -50.69 9.82
N SER A 94 19.58 -50.03 9.07
CA SER A 94 19.97 -49.41 7.80
C SER A 94 20.73 -48.14 8.16
N LEU A 95 22.06 -48.20 8.10
CA LEU A 95 22.89 -47.01 7.88
C LEU A 95 22.45 -46.41 6.54
N ALA A 96 21.41 -45.58 6.59
CA ALA A 96 21.10 -44.66 5.51
C ALA A 96 22.29 -43.70 5.46
N LEU A 97 23.13 -43.89 4.45
CA LEU A 97 24.07 -42.89 3.96
C LEU A 97 23.26 -41.60 3.74
N MET A 98 23.25 -40.73 4.75
CA MET A 98 22.76 -39.37 4.59
C MET A 98 23.74 -38.68 3.67
N SER A 99 23.47 -38.74 2.37
CA SER A 99 24.08 -37.87 1.39
C SER A 99 23.87 -36.44 1.89
N LEU A 100 24.93 -35.81 2.41
CA LEU A 100 24.99 -34.37 2.57
C LEU A 100 24.94 -33.79 1.16
N THR A 101 23.75 -33.64 0.61
CA THR A 101 23.53 -32.76 -0.53
C THR A 101 23.76 -31.36 0.00
N ALA A 102 24.97 -30.84 -0.23
CA ALA A 102 25.29 -29.44 0.00
C ALA A 102 24.21 -28.63 -0.71
N ALA A 103 23.34 -27.97 0.08
CA ALA A 103 22.36 -27.06 -0.47
C ALA A 103 23.12 -26.07 -1.36
N PRO A 104 22.73 -25.89 -2.63
CA PRO A 104 23.37 -24.90 -3.46
C PRO A 104 23.33 -23.57 -2.71
N ALA A 105 24.50 -22.96 -2.52
CA ALA A 105 24.59 -21.62 -1.97
C ALA A 105 23.70 -20.75 -2.85
N ALA A 106 22.59 -20.27 -2.28
CA ALA A 106 21.67 -19.40 -3.00
C ALA A 106 22.50 -18.23 -3.52
N GLN A 107 22.71 -18.18 -4.85
CA GLN A 107 23.31 -17.02 -5.48
C GLN A 107 22.51 -15.81 -5.01
N ALA A 108 23.18 -14.86 -4.37
CA ALA A 108 22.56 -13.60 -3.99
C ALA A 108 21.93 -13.02 -5.27
N ALA A 109 20.61 -12.81 -5.23
CA ALA A 109 19.94 -12.13 -6.32
C ALA A 109 20.67 -10.81 -6.60
N PRO A 110 20.87 -10.43 -7.87
CA PRO A 110 21.49 -9.17 -8.19
C PRO A 110 20.81 -8.05 -7.41
N ALA A 111 21.61 -7.14 -6.84
CA ALA A 111 21.07 -6.01 -6.10
C ALA A 111 20.15 -5.21 -7.03
N ALA A 112 18.94 -4.94 -6.56
CA ALA A 112 17.98 -4.08 -7.23
C ALA A 112 18.67 -2.77 -7.64
N ASN A 113 18.78 -2.55 -8.95
CA ASN A 113 19.46 -1.41 -9.55
C ASN A 113 18.49 -0.27 -9.88
N HIS A 114 17.20 -0.48 -9.61
CA HIS A 114 16.14 0.47 -9.87
C HIS A 114 15.55 1.05 -8.57
N ALA A 115 14.95 2.24 -8.66
CA ALA A 115 14.25 2.86 -7.54
C ALA A 115 12.86 2.24 -7.39
N GLY A 116 12.41 2.07 -6.14
CA GLY A 116 11.02 1.75 -5.82
C GLY A 116 10.19 3.00 -5.58
N MET A 117 8.90 2.91 -5.85
CA MET A 117 7.89 3.91 -5.52
C MET A 117 7.60 3.84 -4.03
N THR A 118 7.48 5.01 -3.40
CA THR A 118 7.07 5.10 -2.00
C THR A 118 5.95 6.10 -1.82
N TRP A 119 5.10 5.82 -0.85
CA TRP A 119 3.98 6.67 -0.44
C TRP A 119 4.15 7.08 1.02
N THR A 120 3.28 7.96 1.50
CA THR A 120 3.24 8.42 2.89
C THR A 120 1.82 8.43 3.45
N VAL A 121 1.68 8.54 4.77
CA VAL A 121 0.40 8.91 5.40
C VAL A 121 0.15 10.40 5.16
N ALA A 122 -0.89 10.71 4.38
CA ALA A 122 -1.29 12.09 4.08
C ALA A 122 -2.29 12.66 5.10
N GLU A 123 -3.16 11.82 5.65
CA GLU A 123 -4.23 12.27 6.54
C GLU A 123 -4.70 11.18 7.49
N LYS A 124 -5.19 11.57 8.66
CA LYS A 124 -5.84 10.69 9.63
C LYS A 124 -7.13 11.32 10.14
N GLN A 125 -8.14 10.50 10.35
CA GLN A 125 -9.43 10.90 10.91
C GLN A 125 -9.65 10.25 12.28
N ALA A 126 -10.51 10.87 13.08
CA ALA A 126 -10.85 10.41 14.42
C ALA A 126 -11.60 9.06 14.42
N ASP A 127 -12.19 8.65 13.30
CA ASP A 127 -12.89 7.38 13.12
C ASP A 127 -11.94 6.20 12.83
N GLY A 128 -10.63 6.42 12.87
CA GLY A 128 -9.61 5.41 12.62
C GLY A 128 -9.33 5.16 11.14
N THR A 129 -9.88 5.99 10.24
CA THR A 129 -9.47 5.99 8.84
C THR A 129 -8.23 6.85 8.60
N ILE A 130 -7.40 6.41 7.67
CA ILE A 130 -6.24 7.13 7.20
C ILE A 130 -6.24 7.18 5.68
N ARG A 131 -5.64 8.23 5.12
CA ARG A 131 -5.33 8.31 3.71
C ARG A 131 -3.84 8.13 3.51
N VAL A 132 -3.49 7.07 2.78
CA VAL A 132 -2.13 6.84 2.28
C VAL A 132 -2.06 7.34 0.85
N SER A 133 -0.98 8.02 0.49
CA SER A 133 -0.94 8.82 -0.73
C SER A 133 0.45 8.94 -1.31
N SER A 134 0.49 9.12 -2.63
CA SER A 134 1.57 9.83 -3.28
C SER A 134 1.69 11.26 -2.75
N ASP A 135 2.89 11.80 -2.84
CA ASP A 135 3.23 13.18 -2.50
C ASP A 135 4.20 13.75 -3.56
N PRO A 136 4.66 15.01 -3.46
CA PRO A 136 5.49 15.63 -4.49
C PRO A 136 6.82 14.94 -4.79
N SER A 137 7.33 14.06 -3.91
CA SER A 137 8.53 13.27 -4.19
C SER A 137 8.22 11.90 -4.78
N THR A 138 6.96 11.47 -4.76
CA THR A 138 6.55 10.17 -5.30
C THR A 138 6.67 10.14 -6.81
N ASN A 139 7.25 9.07 -7.34
CA ASN A 139 7.34 8.87 -8.79
C ASN A 139 6.85 7.47 -9.16
N ALA A 140 5.60 7.41 -9.62
CA ALA A 140 4.95 6.17 -10.04
C ALA A 140 5.51 5.58 -11.34
N TYR A 141 6.34 6.31 -12.09
CA TYR A 141 6.83 5.87 -13.40
C TYR A 141 8.24 5.28 -13.36
N GLN A 142 9.09 5.74 -12.44
CA GLN A 142 10.50 5.32 -12.34
C GLN A 142 10.93 5.06 -10.89
N GLY A 143 9.99 5.05 -9.94
CA GLY A 143 10.31 5.03 -8.53
C GLY A 143 10.98 6.33 -8.06
N ASP A 144 11.02 6.50 -6.75
CA ASP A 144 11.53 7.71 -6.10
C ASP A 144 12.57 7.42 -5.02
N THR A 145 12.70 6.17 -4.60
CA THR A 145 13.56 5.76 -3.50
C THR A 145 14.48 4.63 -3.93
N PRO A 146 15.81 4.73 -3.73
CA PRO A 146 16.75 3.64 -4.05
C PRO A 146 16.36 2.35 -3.34
N ALA A 147 16.39 1.20 -4.02
CA ALA A 147 16.02 -0.09 -3.42
C ALA A 147 16.92 -0.50 -2.23
N THR A 148 18.09 0.12 -2.04
CA THR A 148 18.94 -0.05 -0.86
C THR A 148 18.40 0.63 0.40
N ALA A 149 17.38 1.48 0.27
CA ALA A 149 16.73 2.11 1.41
C ALA A 149 15.98 1.06 2.26
N VAL A 150 15.84 1.38 3.55
CA VAL A 150 15.17 0.52 4.54
C VAL A 150 13.92 1.25 5.02
N LEU A 151 12.76 0.85 4.50
CA LEU A 151 11.46 1.47 4.78
C LEU A 151 10.41 0.40 5.11
N PRO A 152 9.38 0.72 5.91
CA PRO A 152 8.21 -0.14 6.04
C PRO A 152 7.57 -0.49 4.69
N ILE A 153 6.88 -1.62 4.61
CA ILE A 153 5.97 -1.96 3.50
C ILE A 153 4.57 -1.53 3.91
N LEU A 154 3.83 -0.87 3.01
CA LEU A 154 2.40 -0.69 3.17
C LEU A 154 1.71 -2.02 2.92
N CYS A 155 1.14 -2.62 3.96
CA CYS A 155 0.34 -3.82 3.83
C CYS A 155 -1.14 -3.47 3.85
N LEU A 156 -1.92 -4.10 2.98
CA LEU A 156 -3.36 -3.98 2.87
C LEU A 156 -4.02 -5.34 3.04
N ARG A 157 -5.13 -5.37 3.78
CA ARG A 157 -6.10 -6.47 3.77
C ARG A 157 -7.46 -5.95 3.37
N VAL A 158 -7.95 -6.40 2.22
CA VAL A 158 -9.28 -6.07 1.72
C VAL A 158 -10.31 -6.98 2.39
N THR A 159 -11.26 -6.40 3.10
CA THR A 159 -12.29 -7.13 3.87
C THR A 159 -13.72 -6.83 3.40
N GLY A 160 -13.88 -5.95 2.40
CA GLY A 160 -15.19 -5.50 1.95
C GLY A 160 -15.83 -4.48 2.89
N ALA A 161 -15.03 -3.81 3.72
CA ALA A 161 -15.54 -2.82 4.67
C ALA A 161 -16.31 -1.70 3.95
N PRO A 162 -17.48 -1.27 4.50
CA PRO A 162 -18.24 -0.17 3.92
C PRO A 162 -17.49 1.15 4.03
N VAL A 163 -17.78 2.09 3.13
CA VAL A 163 -17.25 3.46 3.19
C VAL A 163 -17.85 4.17 4.41
N PRO A 164 -17.04 4.75 5.30
CA PRO A 164 -17.53 5.63 6.35
C PRO A 164 -18.23 6.88 5.80
N ALA A 165 -19.24 7.40 6.51
CA ALA A 165 -20.01 8.56 6.06
C ALA A 165 -19.17 9.85 5.93
N SER A 166 -18.01 9.90 6.59
CA SER A 166 -17.00 10.97 6.53
C SER A 166 -16.21 10.99 5.22
N ILE A 167 -16.22 9.91 4.45
CA ILE A 167 -15.43 9.75 3.23
C ILE A 167 -16.36 9.74 2.02
N ASN A 168 -16.03 10.59 1.04
CA ASN A 168 -16.65 10.56 -0.29
C ASN A 168 -15.59 10.14 -1.32
N PRO A 169 -15.51 8.85 -1.69
CA PRO A 169 -14.46 8.36 -2.57
C PRO A 169 -14.57 8.94 -3.99
N ASP A 170 -13.44 9.35 -4.53
CA ASP A 170 -13.30 9.77 -5.93
C ASP A 170 -12.15 9.00 -6.61
N PHE A 171 -11.86 9.33 -7.87
CA PHE A 171 -10.81 8.68 -8.65
C PHE A 171 -9.41 8.80 -8.02
N TYR A 172 -9.10 9.92 -7.38
CA TYR A 172 -7.78 10.22 -6.80
C TYR A 172 -7.69 9.85 -5.32
N HIS A 173 -8.82 9.82 -4.61
CA HIS A 173 -8.91 9.45 -3.20
C HIS A 173 -9.96 8.35 -2.98
N PRO A 174 -9.81 7.20 -3.63
CA PRO A 174 -10.74 6.08 -3.54
C PRO A 174 -10.71 5.37 -2.18
N TRP A 175 -11.65 4.45 -1.94
CA TRP A 175 -11.74 3.64 -0.71
C TRP A 175 -11.22 2.21 -0.94
N ALA A 176 -10.27 1.77 -0.12
CA ALA A 176 -9.63 0.45 -0.24
C ALA A 176 -10.48 -0.73 0.26
N ARG A 177 -11.62 -0.47 0.91
CA ARG A 177 -12.52 -1.53 1.42
C ARG A 177 -11.86 -2.46 2.43
N GLY A 178 -10.93 -1.92 3.23
CA GLY A 178 -10.05 -2.74 4.04
C GLY A 178 -9.30 -1.99 5.13
N THR A 179 -8.26 -2.64 5.63
CA THR A 179 -7.37 -2.13 6.66
C THR A 179 -5.94 -2.11 6.17
N VAL A 180 -5.20 -1.06 6.48
CA VAL A 180 -3.76 -0.95 6.24
C VAL A 180 -2.95 -0.96 7.52
N ALA A 181 -1.72 -1.45 7.41
CA ALA A 181 -0.69 -1.39 8.43
C ALA A 181 0.69 -1.27 7.76
N ALA A 182 1.68 -0.77 8.49
CA ALA A 182 3.05 -0.66 8.01
C ALA A 182 3.92 -1.72 8.73
N THR A 183 4.70 -2.51 7.99
CA THR A 183 5.62 -3.48 8.63
C THR A 183 6.72 -2.76 9.44
N PRO A 184 7.53 -3.48 10.24
CA PRO A 184 8.87 -2.99 10.55
C PRO A 184 9.66 -2.65 9.27
N PRO A 185 10.69 -1.79 9.34
CA PRO A 185 11.46 -1.41 8.15
C PRO A 185 12.10 -2.61 7.43
N VAL A 186 11.95 -2.66 6.11
CA VAL A 186 12.47 -3.70 5.21
C VAL A 186 13.33 -3.04 4.14
N SER A 187 14.52 -3.61 3.90
CA SER A 187 15.35 -3.20 2.76
C SER A 187 14.61 -3.48 1.45
N GLY A 188 14.51 -2.49 0.57
CA GLY A 188 13.87 -2.66 -0.75
C GLY A 188 14.49 -3.80 -1.57
N THR A 189 15.78 -4.10 -1.39
CA THR A 189 16.47 -5.26 -2.00
C THR A 189 15.91 -6.63 -1.61
N ARG A 190 15.09 -6.72 -0.55
CA ARG A 190 14.37 -7.94 -0.19
C ARG A 190 13.05 -8.10 -0.94
N LEU A 191 12.55 -7.04 -1.56
CA LEU A 191 11.32 -7.03 -2.34
C LEU A 191 11.69 -7.42 -3.78
N THR A 192 11.93 -8.71 -4.00
CA THR A 192 12.40 -9.25 -5.29
C THR A 192 11.27 -9.64 -6.24
N SER A 193 10.02 -9.48 -5.81
CA SER A 193 8.81 -9.70 -6.59
C SER A 193 7.60 -9.25 -5.77
N ARG A 194 6.45 -9.08 -6.42
CA ARG A 194 5.17 -8.88 -5.73
C ARG A 194 4.88 -9.98 -4.70
N ALA A 195 5.09 -11.25 -5.06
CA ALA A 195 4.88 -12.38 -4.16
C ALA A 195 5.79 -12.34 -2.93
N ALA A 196 7.03 -11.85 -3.07
CA ALA A 196 7.95 -11.69 -1.93
C ALA A 196 7.47 -10.59 -0.97
N ALA A 197 7.01 -9.46 -1.50
CA ALA A 197 6.47 -8.37 -0.69
C ALA A 197 5.16 -8.77 0.01
N ASP A 198 4.25 -9.42 -0.72
CA ASP A 198 3.01 -9.96 -0.17
C ASP A 198 3.28 -10.98 0.95
N GLY A 199 4.26 -11.88 0.75
CA GLY A 199 4.67 -12.85 1.75
C GLY A 199 5.20 -12.23 3.04
N ILE A 200 5.86 -11.06 2.96
CA ILE A 200 6.27 -10.31 4.15
C ILE A 200 5.04 -9.73 4.87
N CYS A 201 4.08 -9.17 4.13
CA CYS A 201 2.84 -8.68 4.72
C CYS A 201 2.04 -9.80 5.41
N GLU A 202 1.91 -10.96 4.77
CA GLU A 202 1.28 -12.13 5.35
C GLU A 202 2.06 -12.66 6.58
N GLN A 203 3.39 -12.64 6.56
CA GLN A 203 4.21 -13.03 7.71
C GLN A 203 3.92 -12.17 8.96
N TYR A 204 3.76 -10.86 8.81
CA TYR A 204 3.52 -9.96 9.94
C TYR A 204 2.08 -9.93 10.41
N TYR A 205 1.12 -10.04 9.48
CA TYR A 205 -0.29 -9.74 9.78
C TYR A 205 -1.25 -10.91 9.54
N GLY A 206 -0.74 -12.03 9.02
CA GLY A 206 -1.48 -13.26 8.76
C GLY A 206 -2.10 -13.33 7.36
N PRO A 207 -2.83 -14.42 7.07
CA PRO A 207 -3.38 -14.69 5.74
C PRO A 207 -4.28 -13.58 5.19
N GLY A 208 -4.12 -13.29 3.90
CA GLY A 208 -4.90 -12.30 3.16
C GLY A 208 -4.39 -10.86 3.26
N TRP A 209 -3.28 -10.62 3.96
CA TRP A 209 -2.52 -9.39 3.87
C TRP A 209 -1.53 -9.48 2.70
N ARG A 210 -1.40 -8.38 1.97
CA ARG A 210 -0.48 -8.24 0.83
C ARG A 210 0.07 -6.82 0.78
N GLU A 211 1.10 -6.58 -0.04
CA GLU A 211 1.55 -5.21 -0.28
C GLU A 211 0.40 -4.41 -0.93
N GLY A 212 0.24 -3.17 -0.49
CA GLY A 212 -0.68 -2.20 -1.08
C GLY A 212 -0.20 -1.78 -2.46
N GLU A 213 -1.13 -1.59 -3.38
CA GLU A 213 -0.89 -1.23 -4.77
C GLU A 213 -1.54 0.12 -5.10
N HIS A 214 -0.90 0.85 -6.00
CA HIS A 214 -1.26 2.20 -6.43
C HIS A 214 -2.75 2.40 -6.76
N HIS A 215 -3.42 1.36 -7.28
CA HIS A 215 -4.80 1.35 -7.75
C HIS A 215 -5.76 0.50 -6.90
N ASP A 216 -5.40 0.21 -5.64
CA ASP A 216 -6.21 -0.63 -4.76
C ASP A 216 -7.57 -0.05 -4.37
N GLY A 217 -7.69 1.28 -4.40
CA GLY A 217 -8.92 1.92 -4.01
C GLY A 217 -10.02 1.80 -5.06
N ARG A 218 -11.27 1.78 -4.57
CA ARG A 218 -12.49 1.79 -5.37
C ARG A 218 -13.36 3.03 -5.14
N TYR A 219 -14.10 3.47 -6.16
CA TYR A 219 -15.01 4.62 -6.09
C TYR A 219 -16.25 4.45 -6.99
N GLY A 220 -17.15 5.43 -6.93
CA GLY A 220 -18.40 5.47 -7.69
C GLY A 220 -19.55 4.67 -7.06
N PRO A 221 -20.71 4.59 -7.74
CA PRO A 221 -21.83 3.77 -7.28
C PRO A 221 -21.36 2.34 -7.03
N ASN A 222 -21.69 1.81 -5.85
CA ASN A 222 -21.31 0.45 -5.44
C ASN A 222 -19.80 0.12 -5.48
N LEU A 223 -18.91 1.13 -5.53
CA LEU A 223 -17.46 0.97 -5.58
C LEU A 223 -16.96 0.12 -6.77
N GLU A 224 -17.56 0.32 -7.94
CA GLU A 224 -17.29 -0.47 -9.15
C GLU A 224 -16.07 -0.02 -9.95
N TYR A 225 -15.59 1.22 -9.77
CA TYR A 225 -14.44 1.76 -10.50
C TYR A 225 -13.17 1.72 -9.66
N GLY A 226 -12.02 1.45 -10.30
CA GLY A 226 -10.69 1.57 -9.69
C GLY A 226 -10.14 2.98 -9.81
N GLY A 227 -9.61 3.52 -8.72
CA GLY A 227 -8.92 4.82 -8.68
C GLY A 227 -7.41 4.65 -8.48
N GLY A 228 -6.69 5.71 -8.14
CA GLY A 228 -5.28 5.62 -7.78
C GLY A 228 -4.75 6.91 -7.16
N TRP A 229 -3.41 7.05 -7.10
CA TRP A 229 -2.67 8.17 -6.50
C TRP A 229 -2.75 8.31 -4.98
N SER A 230 -3.81 7.79 -4.37
CA SER A 230 -3.96 7.57 -2.94
C SER A 230 -5.07 6.56 -2.69
N PHE A 231 -5.31 6.19 -1.42
CA PHE A 231 -6.59 5.64 -1.01
C PHE A 231 -6.84 5.83 0.49
N TRP A 232 -8.11 5.88 0.84
CA TRP A 232 -8.60 5.78 2.21
C TRP A 232 -8.72 4.32 2.64
N ALA A 233 -8.39 4.02 3.89
CA ALA A 233 -8.59 2.72 4.53
C ALA A 233 -8.74 2.91 6.05
N TYR A 234 -9.21 1.88 6.77
CA TYR A 234 -8.94 1.83 8.22
C TYR A 234 -7.45 1.59 8.45
N GLY A 235 -6.85 2.14 9.50
CA GLY A 235 -5.45 1.81 9.76
C GLY A 235 -4.79 2.53 10.92
N TYR A 236 -3.66 1.95 11.35
CA TYR A 236 -2.83 2.48 12.43
C TYR A 236 -1.38 2.58 11.95
N VAL A 237 -1.10 3.60 11.15
CA VAL A 237 0.25 3.93 10.67
C VAL A 237 0.61 5.31 11.21
N PRO A 238 1.78 5.54 11.84
CA PRO A 238 2.17 6.87 12.31
C PRO A 238 2.13 7.93 11.19
N GLU A 239 1.81 9.18 11.52
CA GLU A 239 1.84 10.26 10.52
C GLU A 239 3.25 10.42 9.95
N ASN A 240 3.36 10.87 8.70
CA ASN A 240 4.63 11.05 8.01
C ASN A 240 5.48 9.77 7.86
N THR A 241 4.91 8.59 8.09
CA THR A 241 5.59 7.33 7.76
C THR A 241 5.64 7.19 6.25
N ARG A 242 6.85 7.07 5.70
CA ARG A 242 7.09 6.71 4.30
C ARG A 242 7.26 5.20 4.17
N PHE A 243 6.63 4.60 3.17
CA PHE A 243 6.62 3.15 2.98
C PHE A 243 6.69 2.78 1.51
N TRP A 244 7.20 1.57 1.25
CA TRP A 244 7.10 0.91 -0.05
C TRP A 244 5.63 0.69 -0.41
N THR A 245 5.29 0.91 -1.69
CA THR A 245 3.97 0.66 -2.25
C THR A 245 4.16 0.16 -3.67
N ALA A 246 3.42 -0.88 -4.04
CA ALA A 246 3.52 -1.48 -5.36
C ALA A 246 2.81 -0.63 -6.42
N ILE A 247 3.22 -0.80 -7.67
CA ILE A 247 2.46 -0.34 -8.84
C ILE A 247 2.54 -1.34 -9.97
N ASP A 248 1.39 -1.67 -10.55
CA ASP A 248 1.33 -2.57 -11.69
C ASP A 248 1.52 -1.82 -13.01
N GLY A 249 2.28 -2.42 -13.93
CA GLY A 249 2.46 -1.89 -15.29
C GLY A 249 3.40 -0.69 -15.41
N GLN A 250 4.10 -0.31 -14.33
CA GLN A 250 5.19 0.67 -14.35
C GLN A 250 6.46 0.05 -13.77
N PRO A 251 7.66 0.39 -14.29
CA PRO A 251 8.92 -0.06 -13.73
C PRO A 251 9.28 0.81 -12.52
N ALA A 252 8.50 0.72 -11.45
CA ALA A 252 8.66 1.57 -10.27
C ALA A 252 8.56 0.76 -8.98
N ASN A 253 8.79 -0.55 -9.05
CA ASN A 253 8.93 -1.40 -7.89
C ASN A 253 10.41 -1.73 -7.66
N PRO A 254 10.83 -2.06 -6.43
CA PRO A 254 12.21 -2.47 -6.17
C PRO A 254 12.67 -3.73 -6.92
N TRP A 255 11.75 -4.52 -7.48
CA TRP A 255 12.06 -5.75 -8.22
C TRP A 255 12.13 -5.59 -9.75
N ASP A 256 11.85 -4.40 -10.27
CA ASP A 256 11.84 -4.15 -11.72
C ASP A 256 13.26 -3.95 -12.30
#